data_AF-A0A0B2UL82-F1
#
_entry.id   AF-A0A0B2UL82-F1
#
_cell.length_a   1.000
_cell.length_b   1.000
_cell.length_c   1.000
_cell.angle_alpha   90.00
_cell.angle_beta   90.00
_cell.angle_gamma   90.00
#
_symmetry.space_group_name_H-M   'P 1'
#
loop_
_entity.id
_entity.type
_entity.pdbx_description
1 polymer ?
#
loop_
_entity_poly.entity_id
_entity_poly.type
_entity_poly.pdbx_seq_one_letter_code
_entity_poly.pdbx_strand_id
1 'polypeptide(L)'
;GTTKTPRYTVLVDDSDFGMDELEGMTFSLCFCHQIVALTTSLPTPLYVASQYADRGRRLLAQRSGDSEASSSSHSETTPMDIKTANQELPYKDTKLANVRVNA
;
A
#
# COMPACT_ATOMS: atom_id res chain seq x y z
N GLY A 1 -19.11 6.00 17.44
CA GLY A 1 -18.06 6.80 16.79
C GLY A 1 -18.63 7.43 15.53
N THR A 2 -18.02 8.51 15.04
CA THR A 2 -18.43 9.17 13.79
C THR A 2 -17.54 8.70 12.65
N THR A 3 -18.14 8.22 11.56
CA THR A 3 -17.42 7.74 10.37
C THR A 3 -16.78 8.90 9.61
N LYS A 4 -15.54 8.69 9.12
CA LYS A 4 -14.89 9.63 8.19
C LYS A 4 -15.31 9.29 6.77
N THR A 5 -15.98 10.23 6.10
CA THR A 5 -16.38 10.07 4.69
C THR A 5 -15.18 10.30 3.78
N PRO A 6 -14.83 9.35 2.90
CA PRO A 6 -13.77 9.56 1.91
C PRO A 6 -14.20 10.60 0.87
N ARG A 7 -13.24 11.42 0.43
CA ARG A 7 -13.43 12.40 -0.64
C ARG A 7 -12.50 12.03 -1.79
N TYR A 8 -13.08 11.83 -2.98
CA TYR A 8 -12.34 11.52 -4.19
C TYR A 8 -12.26 12.76 -5.09
N THR A 9 -11.20 12.90 -5.88
CA THR A 9 -11.02 13.98 -6.83
C THR A 9 -10.38 13.40 -8.08
N VAL A 10 -11.03 13.59 -9.23
CA VAL A 10 -10.52 13.16 -10.53
C VAL A 10 -9.50 14.19 -10.98
N LEU A 11 -8.26 13.76 -11.19
CA LEU A 11 -7.17 14.63 -11.67
C LEU A 11 -7.03 14.54 -13.19
N VAL A 12 -7.17 13.33 -13.73
CA VAL A 12 -7.05 12.99 -15.15
C VAL A 12 -8.04 11.88 -15.43
N ASP A 13 -8.78 12.00 -16.53
CA ASP A 13 -9.65 10.95 -17.05
C ASP A 13 -9.56 10.93 -18.58
N ASP A 14 -8.78 9.98 -19.10
CA ASP A 14 -8.61 9.78 -20.54
C ASP A 14 -9.76 8.97 -21.16
N SER A 15 -10.59 8.33 -20.32
CA SER A 15 -11.69 7.46 -20.74
C SER A 15 -13.05 8.17 -20.77
N ASP A 16 -13.09 9.43 -20.32
CA ASP A 16 -14.28 10.30 -20.30
C ASP A 16 -15.48 9.63 -19.60
N PHE A 17 -15.24 9.06 -18.42
CA PHE A 17 -16.29 8.41 -17.64
C PHE A 17 -17.24 9.42 -17.03
N GLY A 18 -18.54 9.08 -17.01
CA GLY A 18 -19.52 9.85 -16.27
C GLY A 18 -19.26 9.79 -14.76
N MET A 19 -19.64 10.83 -14.02
CA MET A 19 -19.48 10.84 -12.55
C MET A 19 -20.23 9.68 -11.88
N ASP A 20 -21.44 9.37 -12.36
CA ASP A 20 -22.24 8.24 -11.86
C ASP A 20 -21.52 6.89 -12.06
N GLU A 21 -20.80 6.74 -13.18
CA GLU A 21 -20.01 5.52 -13.46
C GLU A 21 -18.80 5.43 -12.53
N LEU A 22 -18.07 6.54 -12.34
CA LEU A 22 -16.93 6.61 -11.42
C LEU A 22 -17.35 6.32 -9.98
N GLU A 23 -18.46 6.88 -9.53
CA GLU A 23 -19.03 6.63 -8.21
C GLU A 23 -19.45 5.16 -8.06
N GLY A 24 -20.16 4.61 -9.04
CA GLY A 24 -20.61 3.22 -9.04
C GLY A 24 -19.44 2.22 -9.04
N MET A 25 -18.41 2.48 -9.85
CA MET A 25 -17.19 1.66 -9.88
C MET A 25 -16.44 1.75 -8.55
N THR A 26 -16.22 2.96 -8.03
CA THR A 26 -15.52 3.18 -6.76
C THR A 26 -16.24 2.48 -5.62
N PHE A 27 -17.57 2.57 -5.56
CA PHE A 27 -18.39 1.87 -4.57
C PHE A 27 -18.30 0.35 -4.71
N SER A 28 -18.39 -0.18 -5.92
CA SER A 28 -18.28 -1.63 -6.19
C SER A 28 -16.94 -2.19 -5.74
N LEU A 29 -15.84 -1.45 -5.94
CA LEU A 29 -14.50 -1.85 -5.49
C LEU A 29 -14.37 -1.97 -3.96
N CYS A 30 -15.25 -1.35 -3.18
CA CYS A 30 -15.27 -1.50 -1.72
C CYS A 30 -15.79 -2.87 -1.24
N PHE A 31 -16.41 -3.66 -2.12
CA PHE A 31 -16.90 -5.02 -1.82
C PHE A 31 -15.88 -6.11 -2.18
N CYS A 32 -14.81 -5.76 -2.90
CA CYS A 32 -13.84 -6.72 -3.41
C CYS A 32 -12.76 -7.12 -2.38
N HIS A 33 -12.88 -6.71 -1.12
CA HIS A 33 -11.83 -6.93 -0.13
C HIS A 33 -11.84 -8.39 0.37
N GLN A 34 -10.97 -9.22 -0.20
CA GLN A 34 -11.04 -10.69 -0.11
C GLN A 34 -10.90 -11.29 1.30
N ILE A 35 -10.44 -10.53 2.30
CA ILE A 35 -10.18 -11.04 3.65
C ILE A 35 -11.36 -10.88 4.61
N VAL A 36 -12.39 -10.11 4.25
CA VAL A 36 -13.58 -9.88 5.06
C VAL A 36 -14.84 -9.96 4.20
N ALA A 37 -15.95 -10.39 4.78
CA ALA A 37 -17.25 -10.46 4.09
C ALA A 37 -18.06 -9.15 4.19
N LEU A 38 -17.43 -8.05 4.57
CA LEU A 38 -18.06 -6.74 4.78
C LEU A 38 -17.43 -5.69 3.85
N THR A 39 -18.17 -4.61 3.60
CA THR A 39 -17.65 -3.47 2.83
C THR A 39 -16.55 -2.74 3.59
N THR A 40 -15.57 -2.25 2.85
CA THR A 40 -14.53 -1.36 3.37
C THR A 40 -14.90 0.11 3.14
N SER A 41 -14.32 1.00 3.94
CA SER A 41 -14.51 2.45 3.79
C SER A 41 -13.77 3.05 2.58
N LEU A 42 -12.83 2.31 2.00
CA LEU A 42 -12.05 2.68 0.83
C LEU A 42 -12.07 1.53 -0.19
N PRO A 43 -11.96 1.81 -1.50
CA PRO A 43 -11.79 0.82 -2.54
C PRO A 43 -10.67 -0.17 -2.23
N THR A 44 -10.90 -1.45 -2.54
CA THR A 44 -9.93 -2.53 -2.28
C THR A 44 -8.51 -2.23 -2.77
N PRO A 45 -8.30 -1.67 -3.98
CA PRO A 45 -6.94 -1.34 -4.44
C PRO A 45 -6.21 -0.36 -3.52
N LEU A 46 -6.90 0.65 -2.97
CA LEU A 46 -6.30 1.62 -2.03
C LEU A 46 -5.94 0.96 -0.71
N TYR A 47 -6.81 0.09 -0.20
CA TYR A 47 -6.56 -0.64 1.04
C TYR A 47 -5.32 -1.55 0.91
N VAL A 48 -5.23 -2.31 -0.19
CA VAL A 48 -4.09 -3.19 -0.48
C VAL A 48 -2.79 -2.40 -0.64
N ALA A 49 -2.84 -1.26 -1.36
CA ALA A 49 -1.67 -0.40 -1.53
C ALA A 49 -1.14 0.11 -0.17
N SER A 50 -2.02 0.53 0.74
CA SER A 50 -1.62 0.93 2.10
C SER A 50 -0.95 -0.21 2.86
N GLN A 51 -1.52 -1.42 2.80
CA GLN A 51 -0.94 -2.60 3.46
C GLN A 51 0.43 -2.95 2.87
N TYR A 52 0.63 -2.80 1.56
CA TYR A 52 1.92 -2.99 0.90
C TYR A 52 2.93 -1.92 1.31
N ALA A 53 2.53 -0.66 1.43
CA ALA A 53 3.40 0.40 1.93
C ALA A 53 3.83 0.16 3.38
N ASP A 54 2.89 -0.21 4.26
CA ASP A 54 3.18 -0.57 5.66
C ASP A 54 4.12 -1.78 5.75
N ARG A 55 3.91 -2.79 4.91
CA ARG A 55 4.82 -3.93 4.80
C ARG A 55 6.21 -3.51 4.34
N GLY A 56 6.30 -2.70 3.29
CA GLY A 56 7.57 -2.17 2.78
C GLY A 56 8.33 -1.41 3.86
N ARG A 57 7.63 -0.58 4.65
CA ARG A 57 8.21 0.13 5.80
C ARG A 57 8.80 -0.85 6.82
N ARG A 58 8.05 -1.89 7.23
CA ARG A 58 8.54 -2.89 8.20
C ARG A 58 9.77 -3.64 7.68
N LEU A 59 9.77 -4.00 6.40
CA LEU A 59 10.89 -4.69 5.77
C LEU A 59 12.16 -3.81 5.74
N LEU A 60 12.00 -2.52 5.45
CA LEU A 60 13.10 -1.54 5.50
C LEU A 60 13.63 -1.33 6.92
N ALA A 61 12.74 -1.21 7.91
CA ALA A 61 13.13 -1.10 9.32
C ALA A 61 13.92 -2.33 9.79
N GLN A 62 13.43 -3.54 9.46
CA GLN A 62 14.12 -4.79 9.76
C GLN A 62 15.51 -4.86 9.10
N ARG A 63 15.63 -4.46 7.83
CA ARG A 63 16.93 -4.41 7.13
C ARG A 63 17.91 -3.43 7.77
N SER A 64 17.41 -2.31 8.28
CA SER A 64 18.23 -1.25 8.85
C SER A 64 18.69 -1.56 10.28
N GLY A 65 18.21 -2.66 10.88
CA GLY A 65 18.51 -3.01 12.27
C GLY A 65 17.73 -2.19 13.30
N ASP A 66 16.83 -1.31 12.84
CA ASP A 66 15.93 -0.55 13.69
C ASP A 66 14.86 -1.49 14.24
N SER A 67 15.15 -2.07 15.40
CA SER A 67 14.12 -2.71 16.21
C SER A 67 13.12 -1.62 16.59
N GLU A 68 11.85 -1.80 16.22
CA GLU A 68 10.70 -0.91 16.49
C GLU A 68 10.47 -0.57 17.98
N ALA A 69 11.38 -0.99 18.88
CA ALA A 69 11.37 -0.78 20.32
C ALA A 69 12.18 0.45 20.80
N SER A 70 12.81 1.23 19.91
CA SER A 70 13.62 2.38 20.34
C SER A 70 13.10 3.69 19.76
N SER A 71 12.15 4.30 20.47
CA SER A 71 11.87 5.72 20.34
C SER A 71 13.06 6.55 20.82
N SER A 72 13.33 7.64 20.10
CA SER A 72 14.26 8.73 20.45
C SER A 72 15.75 8.40 20.51
N SER A 73 16.41 8.40 19.36
CA SER A 73 17.73 9.03 19.29
C SER A 73 17.92 9.66 17.90
N HIS A 74 18.46 10.87 17.91
CA HIS A 74 18.75 11.66 16.72
C HIS A 74 19.92 10.98 15.98
N SER A 75 19.63 9.91 15.24
CA SER A 75 20.59 9.27 14.35
C SER A 75 20.77 10.19 13.14
N GLU A 76 22.00 10.65 12.89
CA GLU A 76 22.36 11.28 11.64
C GLU A 76 21.87 10.36 10.51
N THR A 77 20.95 10.89 9.69
CA THR A 77 20.31 10.15 8.61
C THR A 77 21.37 9.84 7.58
N THR A 78 22.07 8.72 7.74
CA THR A 78 22.84 8.15 6.63
C THR A 78 21.84 7.94 5.49
N PRO A 79 22.08 8.54 4.32
CA PRO A 79 21.14 8.41 3.22
C PRO A 79 21.03 6.93 2.87
N MET A 80 19.83 6.37 3.10
CA MET A 80 19.54 4.97 2.82
C MET A 80 19.76 4.71 1.32
N ASP A 81 20.60 3.75 0.98
CA ASP A 81 20.86 3.39 -0.42
C ASP A 81 19.66 2.61 -1.00
N ILE A 82 18.73 3.37 -1.58
CA ILE A 82 17.51 2.86 -2.21
C ILE A 82 17.83 1.92 -3.38
N LYS A 83 18.95 2.12 -4.09
CA LYS A 83 19.31 1.26 -5.23
C LYS A 83 19.63 -0.14 -4.74
N THR A 84 20.45 -0.26 -3.71
CA THR A 84 20.79 -1.55 -3.10
C THR A 84 19.56 -2.20 -2.46
N ALA A 85 18.73 -1.43 -1.72
CA ALA A 85 17.51 -1.97 -1.12
C ALA A 85 16.53 -2.54 -2.18
N ASN A 86 16.39 -1.86 -3.33
CA ASN A 86 15.54 -2.33 -4.44
C ASN A 86 16.08 -3.57 -5.15
N GLN A 87 17.36 -3.93 -4.97
CA GLN A 87 17.93 -5.17 -5.50
C GLN A 87 17.76 -6.34 -4.52
N GLU A 88 17.80 -6.07 -3.21
CA GLU A 88 17.81 -7.11 -2.17
C GLU A 88 16.42 -7.51 -1.67
N LEU A 89 15.52 -6.53 -1.51
CA LEU A 89 14.23 -6.73 -0.83
C LEU A 89 13.11 -7.33 -1.71
N PRO A 90 12.93 -6.92 -2.97
CA PRO A 90 11.83 -7.45 -3.78
C PRO A 90 12.19 -8.82 -4.36
N TYR A 91 11.16 -9.64 -4.61
CA TYR A 91 11.33 -10.96 -5.23
C TYR A 91 11.62 -10.93 -6.74
N LYS A 92 11.72 -9.73 -7.35
CA LYS A 92 11.76 -9.54 -8.82
C LYS A 92 12.85 -10.35 -9.52
N ASP A 93 14.04 -10.43 -8.94
CA ASP A 93 15.19 -11.14 -9.53
C ASP A 93 15.44 -12.51 -8.87
N THR A 94 14.47 -13.00 -8.10
CA THR A 94 14.55 -14.29 -7.40
C THR A 94 13.73 -15.36 -8.12
N LYS A 95 13.90 -16.63 -7.72
CA LYS A 95 13.07 -17.75 -8.21
C LYS A 95 11.57 -17.57 -7.93
N LEU A 96 11.21 -16.65 -7.03
CA LEU A 96 9.84 -16.35 -6.64
C LEU A 96 9.20 -15.22 -7.45
N ALA A 97 9.91 -14.62 -8.41
CA ALA A 97 9.43 -13.47 -9.19
C ALA A 97 8.07 -13.70 -9.87
N ASN A 98 7.83 -14.93 -10.34
CA ASN A 98 6.62 -15.33 -11.07
C ASN A 98 5.63 -16.11 -10.21
N VAL A 99 5.86 -16.19 -8.90
CA VAL A 99 4.98 -16.90 -7.98
C VAL A 99 4.23 -15.88 -7.15
N ARG A 100 2.92 -16.07 -7.01
CA ARG A 100 2.15 -15.30 -6.03
C ARG A 100 2.55 -15.76 -4.62
N VAL A 101 3.48 -15.03 -4.02
CA VAL A 101 3.86 -15.24 -2.62
C VAL A 101 2.92 -14.42 -1.75
N ASN A 102 2.04 -15.11 -1.01
CA ASN A 102 1.35 -14.47 0.11
C ASN A 102 2.37 -14.40 1.25
N ALA A 103 3.15 -13.34 1.27
CA ALA A 103 4.15 -13.14 2.30
C ALA A 103 3.54 -12.47 3.54
#